data_AF-A0A9C7V2T1-F1
#
_entry.id   AF-A0A9C7V2T1-F1
#
_cell.length_a   1.000
_cell.length_b   1.000
_cell.length_c   1.000
_cell.angle_alpha   90.00
_cell.angle_beta   90.00
_cell.angle_gamma   90.00
#
_symmetry.space_group_name_H-M   'P 1'
#
loop_
_entity.id
_entity.type
_entity.pdbx_description
1 polymer ?
#
loop_
_entity_poly.entity_id
_entity_poly.type
_entity_poly.pdbx_seq_one_letter_code
_entity_poly.pdbx_strand_id
1 'polypeptide(L)'
;MFKERMTPEELANLTGYSRQTINKWVRKEGWATSPKPGVQGGKARLVHVNEQVREYIRSAERSADGLSDSSFQQGDASLEALLIKLVKEMTPAEQKHFTSLLLREGITGLLQRLGIRDSK
;
A
#
# COMPACT_ATOMS: atom_id res chain seq x y z
N MET A 1 14.98 0.19 -18.92
CA MET A 1 15.88 -0.97 -18.69
C MET A 1 16.39 -0.90 -17.26
N PHE A 2 16.16 -1.93 -16.44
CA PHE A 2 16.61 -1.94 -15.04
C PHE A 2 18.14 -2.06 -14.98
N LYS A 3 18.79 -1.30 -14.09
CA LYS A 3 20.23 -1.48 -13.81
C LYS A 3 20.43 -2.80 -13.07
N GLU A 4 21.59 -3.44 -13.25
CA GLU A 4 21.91 -4.72 -12.59
C GLU A 4 21.98 -4.61 -11.05
N ARG A 5 22.36 -3.42 -10.54
CA ARG A 5 22.39 -3.09 -9.12
C ARG A 5 21.82 -1.70 -8.89
N MET A 6 20.92 -1.57 -7.92
CA MET A 6 20.24 -0.31 -7.60
C MET A 6 20.22 -0.07 -6.10
N THR A 7 20.31 1.19 -5.68
CA THR A 7 20.04 1.56 -4.30
C THR A 7 18.54 1.44 -3.98
N PRO A 8 18.17 1.19 -2.71
CA PRO A 8 16.77 1.24 -2.29
C PRO A 8 16.06 2.57 -2.61
N GLU A 9 16.82 3.65 -2.73
CA GLU A 9 16.34 4.99 -3.07
C GLU A 9 16.06 5.13 -4.58
N GLU A 10 16.92 4.59 -5.43
CA GLU A 10 16.62 4.52 -6.87
C GLU A 10 15.44 3.60 -7.16
N LEU A 11 15.27 2.50 -6.42
CA LEU A 11 14.09 1.63 -6.51
C LEU A 11 12.82 2.34 -6.05
N ALA A 12 12.89 3.16 -5.01
CA ALA A 12 11.78 4.00 -4.57
C ALA A 12 11.35 4.97 -5.67
N ASN A 13 12.31 5.66 -6.30
CA ASN A 13 12.01 6.61 -7.38
C ASN A 13 11.42 5.94 -8.64
N LEU A 14 11.82 4.71 -8.95
CA LEU A 14 11.26 3.97 -10.09
C LEU A 14 9.84 3.46 -9.83
N THR A 15 9.58 3.00 -8.61
CA THR A 15 8.34 2.28 -8.28
C THR A 15 7.28 3.15 -7.62
N GLY A 16 7.62 4.38 -7.23
CA GLY A 16 6.74 5.28 -6.48
C GLY A 16 6.58 4.93 -5.00
N TYR A 17 7.14 3.80 -4.53
CA TYR A 17 7.09 3.40 -3.14
C TYR A 17 8.16 4.08 -2.29
N SER A 18 7.89 4.20 -0.98
CA SER A 18 8.89 4.73 -0.06
C SER A 18 10.14 3.85 0.03
N ARG A 19 11.31 4.46 0.27
CA ARG A 19 12.55 3.75 0.58
C ARG A 19 12.41 2.76 1.74
N GLN A 20 11.54 3.04 2.71
CA GLN A 20 11.26 2.15 3.84
C GLN A 20 10.53 0.88 3.38
N THR A 21 9.57 1.01 2.47
CA THR A 21 8.85 -0.10 1.84
C THR A 21 9.82 -1.01 1.09
N ILE A 22 10.71 -0.43 0.27
CA ILE A 22 11.76 -1.19 -0.43
C ILE A 22 12.66 -1.94 0.56
N ASN A 23 13.12 -1.28 1.63
CA ASN A 23 13.94 -1.93 2.66
C ASN A 23 13.20 -3.04 3.42
N LYS A 24 11.87 -2.94 3.54
CA LYS A 24 11.04 -4.01 4.11
C LYS A 24 11.01 -5.21 3.16
N TRP A 25 10.82 -4.99 1.86
CA TRP A 25 10.85 -6.06 0.86
C TRP A 25 12.20 -6.74 0.77
N VAL A 26 13.30 -5.98 0.78
CA VAL A 26 14.67 -6.54 0.80
C VAL A 26 14.85 -7.52 1.97
N ARG A 27 14.31 -7.22 3.15
CA ARG A 27 14.39 -8.11 4.31
C ARG A 27 13.42 -9.29 4.23
N LYS A 28 12.17 -9.03 3.81
CA LYS A 28 11.09 -10.02 3.77
C LYS A 28 11.35 -11.09 2.70
N GLU A 29 11.75 -10.64 1.51
CA GLU A 29 11.98 -11.49 0.34
C GLU A 29 13.44 -11.95 0.21
N GLY A 30 14.30 -11.57 1.17
CA GLY A 30 15.70 -12.01 1.21
C GLY A 30 16.54 -11.56 0.02
N TRP A 31 16.24 -10.39 -0.57
CA TRP A 31 16.92 -9.94 -1.78
C TRP A 31 18.43 -9.79 -1.57
N ALA A 32 19.21 -10.24 -2.56
CA ALA A 32 20.67 -10.16 -2.51
C ALA A 32 21.12 -8.69 -2.49
N THR A 33 22.02 -8.35 -1.56
CA THR A 33 22.55 -6.99 -1.43
C THR A 33 24.05 -6.96 -1.25
N SER A 34 24.73 -6.08 -2.00
CA SER A 34 26.17 -5.81 -1.85
C SER A 34 26.43 -4.46 -1.18
N PRO A 35 27.55 -4.28 -0.46
CA PRO A 35 27.94 -2.97 0.06
C PRO A 35 28.12 -1.96 -1.07
N LYS A 36 27.72 -0.71 -0.85
CA LYS A 36 27.98 0.38 -1.80
C LYS A 36 29.41 0.90 -1.58
N PRO A 37 30.29 0.88 -2.60
CA PRO A 37 31.64 1.42 -2.47
C PRO A 37 31.61 2.93 -2.14
N GLY A 38 32.51 3.39 -1.26
CA GLY A 38 32.73 4.82 -1.00
C GLY A 38 31.79 5.49 0.01
N VAL A 39 30.96 4.73 0.74
CA VAL A 39 30.10 5.30 1.80
C VAL A 39 30.79 5.19 3.16
N GLN A 40 31.04 6.35 3.78
CA GLN A 40 31.61 6.46 5.12
C GLN A 40 30.73 5.68 6.13
N GLY A 41 31.29 4.62 6.71
CA GLY A 41 30.61 3.72 7.64
C GLY A 41 29.90 2.51 7.02
N GLY A 42 29.98 2.28 5.71
CA GLY A 42 29.58 1.00 5.07
C GLY A 42 28.11 0.61 5.14
N LYS A 43 27.23 1.47 5.68
CA LYS A 43 25.81 1.17 5.93
C LYS A 43 24.94 1.13 4.66
N ALA A 44 25.40 1.72 3.56
CA ALA A 44 24.64 1.72 2.31
C ALA A 44 24.84 0.41 1.54
N ARG A 45 23.73 -0.18 1.09
CA ARG A 45 23.73 -1.42 0.30
C ARG A 45 23.04 -1.19 -1.04
N LEU A 46 23.51 -1.91 -2.05
CA LEU A 46 22.94 -2.02 -3.38
C LEU A 46 22.16 -3.33 -3.47
N VAL A 47 20.92 -3.27 -3.92
CA VAL A 47 20.07 -4.42 -4.21
C VAL A 47 20.42 -4.94 -5.60
N HIS A 48 20.60 -6.26 -5.73
CA HIS A 48 20.80 -6.92 -7.01
C HIS A 48 19.44 -7.10 -7.70
N VAL A 49 19.24 -6.45 -8.84
CA VAL A 49 17.95 -6.42 -9.54
C VAL A 49 17.89 -7.60 -10.53
N ASN A 50 17.72 -8.80 -9.96
CA ASN A 50 17.50 -10.04 -10.70
C ASN A 50 16.06 -10.13 -11.23
N GLU A 51 15.72 -11.18 -12.00
CA GLU A 51 14.37 -11.30 -12.57
C GLU A 51 13.28 -11.40 -11.49
N GLN A 52 13.56 -12.02 -10.34
CA GLN A 52 12.64 -12.06 -9.20
C GLN A 52 12.33 -10.66 -8.65
N VAL A 53 13.34 -9.80 -8.47
CA VAL A 53 13.15 -8.41 -8.03
C VAL A 53 12.39 -7.61 -9.08
N ARG A 54 12.67 -7.84 -10.37
CA ARG A 54 11.95 -7.16 -11.48
C ARG A 54 10.50 -7.58 -11.56
N GLU A 55 10.23 -8.87 -11.44
CA GLU A 55 8.88 -9.42 -11.45
C GLU A 55 8.08 -8.94 -10.25
N TYR A 56 8.71 -8.89 -9.08
CA TYR A 56 8.11 -8.33 -7.87
C TYR A 56 7.82 -6.84 -8.02
N ILE A 57 8.75 -6.06 -8.57
CA ILE A 57 8.55 -4.63 -8.87
C ILE A 57 7.41 -4.45 -9.88
N ARG A 58 7.40 -5.18 -11.00
CA ARG A 58 6.31 -5.13 -12.00
C ARG A 58 4.96 -5.54 -11.40
N SER A 59 4.95 -6.52 -10.51
CA SER A 59 3.73 -6.93 -9.79
C SER A 59 3.26 -5.84 -8.84
N ALA A 60 4.19 -5.15 -8.18
CA ALA A 60 3.90 -4.03 -7.28
C ALA A 60 3.49 -2.76 -8.03
N GLU A 61 3.96 -2.54 -9.26
CA GLU A 61 3.51 -1.47 -10.17
C GLU A 61 2.08 -1.72 -10.66
N ARG A 62 1.70 -2.98 -10.96
CA ARG A 62 0.29 -3.33 -11.24
C ARG A 62 -0.61 -3.12 -10.02
N SER A 63 -0.07 -3.30 -8.81
CA SER A 63 -0.74 -2.93 -7.56
C SER A 63 -0.66 -1.42 -7.26
N ALA A 64 0.22 -0.68 -7.95
CA ALA A 64 0.44 0.75 -7.75
C ALA A 64 -0.68 1.62 -8.33
N ASP A 65 -1.28 1.18 -9.43
CA ASP A 65 -2.56 1.73 -9.94
C ASP A 65 -3.74 1.51 -8.97
N GLY A 66 -3.51 0.81 -7.84
CA GLY A 66 -4.45 0.65 -6.72
C GLY A 66 -3.89 1.07 -5.36
N LEU A 67 -2.85 1.92 -5.31
CA LEU A 67 -2.21 2.36 -4.04
C LEU A 67 -3.04 3.35 -3.24
N SER A 68 -4.11 2.85 -2.62
CA SER A 68 -4.64 3.45 -1.40
C SER A 68 -4.75 2.52 -0.19
N ASP A 69 -4.57 1.18 -0.27
CA ASP A 69 -4.90 0.39 0.94
C ASP A 69 -4.29 -1.00 1.18
N SER A 70 -3.03 -1.27 0.80
CA SER A 70 -2.46 -2.63 0.96
C SER A 70 -1.48 -2.83 2.13
N SER A 71 -1.75 -2.22 3.30
CA SER A 71 -1.01 -2.54 4.53
C SER A 71 -1.82 -3.18 5.65
N PHE A 72 -3.10 -3.49 5.42
CA PHE A 72 -3.88 -4.32 6.34
C PHE A 72 -4.56 -5.48 5.60
N GLN A 73 -4.27 -6.68 6.09
CA GLN A 73 -5.06 -7.92 5.95
C GLN A 73 -4.68 -8.87 4.79
N GLN A 74 -3.70 -9.73 5.09
CA GLN A 74 -3.88 -11.17 4.86
C GLN A 74 -5.11 -11.63 5.65
N GLY A 75 -6.07 -12.30 4.99
CA GLY A 75 -6.99 -13.22 5.66
C GLY A 75 -8.47 -13.08 5.32
N ASP A 76 -9.00 -11.88 5.21
CA ASP A 76 -10.41 -11.63 4.89
C ASP A 76 -10.47 -10.34 4.07
N ALA A 77 -11.46 -10.23 3.16
CA ALA A 77 -11.63 -9.07 2.30
C ALA A 77 -11.41 -7.77 3.08
N SER A 78 -10.46 -6.93 2.64
CA SER A 78 -10.16 -5.67 3.30
C SER A 78 -11.45 -4.89 3.55
N LEU A 79 -11.53 -4.14 4.65
CA LEU A 79 -12.72 -3.36 4.99
C LEU A 79 -13.16 -2.48 3.80
N GLU A 80 -12.21 -1.91 3.06
CA GLU A 80 -12.47 -1.16 1.83
C GLU A 80 -13.18 -2.01 0.77
N ALA A 81 -12.71 -3.23 0.50
CA ALA A 81 -13.34 -4.14 -0.45
C ALA A 81 -14.77 -4.53 -0.03
N LEU A 82 -15.01 -4.73 1.27
CA LEU A 82 -16.34 -5.00 1.81
C LEU A 82 -17.27 -3.79 1.68
N LEU A 83 -16.78 -2.58 1.96
CA LEU A 83 -17.55 -1.34 1.80
C LEU A 83 -17.91 -1.09 0.33
N ILE A 84 -16.97 -1.31 -0.60
CA ILE A 84 -17.22 -1.20 -2.04
C ILE A 84 -18.30 -2.20 -2.48
N LYS A 85 -18.26 -3.43 -1.99
CA LYS A 85 -19.29 -4.44 -2.28
C LYS A 85 -20.65 -4.00 -1.73
N LEU A 86 -20.71 -3.52 -0.49
CA LEU A 86 -21.92 -3.02 0.15
C LEU A 86 -22.57 -1.90 -0.65
N VAL A 87 -21.78 -0.91 -1.10
CA VAL A 87 -22.27 0.19 -1.93
C VAL A 87 -22.85 -0.33 -3.26
N LYS A 88 -22.24 -1.35 -3.88
CA LYS A 88 -22.75 -1.95 -5.12
C LYS A 88 -24.06 -2.72 -4.95
N GLU A 89 -24.34 -3.24 -3.75
CA GLU A 89 -25.59 -3.94 -3.44
C GLU A 89 -26.73 -2.96 -3.08
N MET A 90 -26.41 -1.71 -2.74
CA MET A 90 -27.40 -0.66 -2.49
C MET A 90 -28.07 -0.17 -3.78
N THR A 91 -29.36 0.16 -3.69
CA THR A 91 -30.07 0.87 -4.75
C THR A 91 -29.55 2.31 -4.92
N PRO A 92 -29.78 2.96 -6.08
CA PRO A 92 -29.34 4.34 -6.29
C PRO A 92 -29.92 5.34 -5.26
N ALA A 93 -31.13 5.09 -4.77
CA ALA A 93 -31.75 5.91 -3.73
C ALA A 93 -31.03 5.76 -2.38
N GLU A 94 -30.70 4.52 -1.99
CA GLU A 94 -29.96 4.21 -0.77
C GLU A 94 -28.53 4.77 -0.82
N GLN A 95 -27.83 4.65 -1.96
CA GLN A 95 -26.51 5.24 -2.15
C GLN A 95 -26.53 6.77 -1.95
N LYS A 96 -27.55 7.44 -2.48
CA LYS A 96 -27.72 8.90 -2.31
C LYS A 96 -27.98 9.28 -0.85
N HIS A 97 -28.81 8.51 -0.15
CA HIS A 97 -29.06 8.71 1.27
C HIS A 97 -27.81 8.46 2.11
N PHE A 98 -27.08 7.38 1.84
CA PHE A 98 -25.83 7.03 2.52
C PHE A 98 -24.76 8.11 2.31
N THR A 99 -24.59 8.59 1.07
CA THR A 99 -23.68 9.70 0.74
C THR A 99 -24.05 10.97 1.52
N SER A 100 -25.33 11.31 1.56
CA SER A 100 -25.81 12.49 2.29
C SER A 100 -25.58 12.38 3.80
N LEU A 101 -25.74 11.17 4.36
CA LEU A 101 -25.44 10.89 5.77
C LEU A 101 -23.94 11.08 6.06
N LEU A 102 -23.08 10.50 5.23
CA LEU A 102 -21.62 10.63 5.36
C LEU A 102 -21.16 12.09 5.28
N LEU A 103 -21.73 12.88 4.36
CA LEU A 103 -21.39 14.30 4.22
C LEU A 103 -21.86 15.14 5.42
N ARG A 104 -23.04 14.85 5.97
CA ARG A 104 -23.61 15.63 7.08
C ARG A 104 -22.95 15.31 8.41
N GLU A 105 -22.71 14.04 8.70
CA GLU A 105 -22.34 13.60 10.05
C GLU A 105 -20.91 13.06 10.12
N GLY A 106 -20.27 12.86 8.96
CA GLY A 106 -18.94 12.31 8.86
C GLY A 106 -18.83 10.90 9.46
N ILE A 107 -17.58 10.47 9.65
CA ILE A 107 -17.30 9.17 10.26
C ILE A 107 -17.77 9.11 11.72
N THR A 108 -17.78 10.24 12.43
CA THR A 108 -18.21 10.28 13.84
C THR A 108 -19.68 9.93 13.99
N GLY A 109 -20.57 10.55 13.22
CA GLY A 109 -22.00 10.23 13.31
C GLY A 109 -22.35 8.85 12.76
N LEU A 110 -21.64 8.40 11.71
CA LEU A 110 -21.77 7.02 11.24
C LEU A 110 -21.45 6.01 12.35
N LEU A 111 -20.30 6.17 13.02
CA LEU A 111 -19.88 5.27 14.10
C LEU A 111 -20.82 5.34 15.33
N GLN A 112 -21.42 6.50 15.61
CA GLN A 112 -22.43 6.65 16.66
C GLN A 112 -23.72 5.90 16.31
N ARG A 113 -24.21 6.02 15.07
CA ARG A 113 -25.41 5.28 14.60
C ARG A 113 -25.22 3.77 14.59
N LEU A 114 -23.98 3.32 14.35
CA LEU A 114 -23.60 1.91 14.42
C LEU A 114 -23.38 1.42 15.87
N GLY A 115 -23.49 2.29 16.88
CA GLY A 115 -23.24 1.94 18.27
C GLY A 115 -21.77 1.62 18.58
N ILE A 116 -20.84 2.02 17.71
CA ILE A 116 -19.40 1.76 17.86
C ILE A 116 -18.73 2.85 18.71
N ARG A 117 -19.30 4.06 18.71
CA ARG A 117 -18.80 5.21 19.46
C ARG A 117 -19.94 5.85 20.25
N ASP A 118 -19.71 6.15 21.52
CA ASP A 118 -20.72 6.83 22.33
C ASP A 118 -20.99 8.27 21.83
N SER A 119 -22.26 8.68 21.89
CA SER A 119 -22.64 10.08 21.76
C SER A 119 -22.22 10.81 23.02
N LYS A 120 -21.15 11.61 22.93
CA LYS A 120 -20.77 12.55 23.98
C LYS A 120 -21.70 13.75 23.99
#